data_AF-A0A936WEX8-F1
#
_entry.id   AF-A0A936WEX8-F1
#
_cell.length_a   1.000
_cell.length_b   1.000
_cell.length_c   1.000
_cell.angle_alpha   90.00
_cell.angle_beta   90.00
_cell.angle_gamma   90.00
#
_symmetry.space_group_name_H-M   'P 1'
#
loop_
_entity.id
_entity.type
_entity.pdbx_description
1 polymer ?
#
loop_
_entity_poly.entity_id
_entity_poly.type
_entity_poly.pdbx_seq_one_letter_code
_entity_poly.pdbx_strand_id
1 'polypeptide(L)'
;MKTDSSAYIEKLVEKIHAFTALHFDKSVHIGIGGSVPQGAALNEVMVYGKILNILQITVVVFIISSLIFRSLVAGMLVLLPLLVAVLANFGLMGWSGIPLNISTSLISAMAVGIGADYAIYLIYRLREELMTGADEITAVRNVIGTAGQAILFVAISVSAGYGVLLLSFGYNIHKWLAILIAEAMIMSSLSALLLIPALILTFRPDFIFRRIAVKHNPLPVSVVVLALAFGLSMQPKNGWAAEPNLGQIMEKNFVVSKVADSVADATFTLINKTGQERVRKTFGATKLEGNGIDNMRMTRFLSPPDVKGTVSLLIEHADKDDDIWIYLPALKKVRRLVSNNKKDSFVGTDFSYADVIGYKVGEWNYKLLKEESVEGQLCYVIEALPKSDAVKTSNGYSKRIGWLRKDNLVAIKMEYWDEAGQMLKISTFTDVQLVDKTRGKWQAMRLEASNVQTGHRTVIKYDNFKANQQVKDEFFTTRYMEKE
;
A
#
# COMPACT_ATOMS: atom_id res chain seq x y z
N MET A 1 -6.97 14.89 -15.00
CA MET A 1 -5.99 15.45 -15.96
C MET A 1 -6.41 15.03 -17.37
N LYS A 2 -6.08 15.79 -18.42
CA LYS A 2 -6.33 15.35 -19.81
C LYS A 2 -5.22 14.42 -20.36
N THR A 3 -4.09 14.28 -19.66
CA THR A 3 -2.91 13.52 -20.11
C THR A 3 -2.02 13.13 -18.92
N ASP A 4 -1.50 11.90 -18.94
CA ASP A 4 -0.54 11.33 -17.96
C ASP A 4 0.89 11.27 -18.53
N SER A 5 1.22 12.16 -19.47
CA SER A 5 2.53 12.20 -20.13
C SER A 5 3.62 12.76 -19.21
N SER A 6 4.65 11.96 -18.93
CA SER A 6 5.82 12.35 -18.13
C SER A 6 6.50 13.62 -18.67
N ALA A 7 6.68 13.73 -19.99
CA ALA A 7 7.33 14.89 -20.62
C ALA A 7 6.53 16.20 -20.48
N TYR A 8 5.20 16.12 -20.48
CA TYR A 8 4.36 17.28 -20.25
C TYR A 8 4.44 17.73 -18.78
N ILE A 9 4.46 16.78 -17.86
CA ILE A 9 4.52 17.05 -16.42
C ILE A 9 5.86 17.68 -16.05
N GLU A 10 6.97 17.16 -16.56
CA GLU A 10 8.32 17.67 -16.31
C GLU A 10 8.45 19.14 -16.74
N LYS A 11 8.01 19.48 -17.96
CA LYS A 11 7.96 20.87 -18.45
C LYS A 11 7.07 21.79 -17.61
N LEU A 12 5.99 21.26 -17.04
CA LEU A 12 5.10 22.03 -16.19
C LEU A 12 5.75 22.30 -14.83
N VAL A 13 6.38 21.30 -14.24
CA VAL A 13 7.13 21.40 -12.98
C VAL A 13 8.29 22.39 -13.12
N GLU A 14 9.05 22.32 -14.21
CA GLU A 14 10.11 23.30 -14.52
C GLU A 14 9.57 24.74 -14.58
N LYS A 15 8.44 24.96 -15.27
CA LYS A 15 7.81 26.29 -15.32
C LYS A 15 7.36 26.78 -13.95
N ILE A 16 6.84 25.89 -13.11
CA ILE A 16 6.42 26.24 -11.74
C ILE A 16 7.65 26.60 -10.90
N HIS A 17 8.74 25.82 -10.98
CA HIS A 17 9.99 26.15 -10.28
C HIS A 17 10.62 27.46 -10.76
N ALA A 18 10.60 27.73 -12.07
CA ALA A 18 11.09 29.00 -12.62
C ALA A 18 10.24 30.18 -12.14
N PHE A 19 8.91 30.02 -12.08
CA PHE A 19 8.00 31.05 -11.56
C PHE A 19 8.23 31.30 -10.07
N THR A 20 8.36 30.24 -9.27
CA THR A 20 8.54 30.37 -7.82
C THR A 20 9.88 31.01 -7.46
N ALA A 21 10.95 30.67 -8.17
CA ALA A 21 12.27 31.27 -7.98
C ALA A 21 12.32 32.78 -8.30
N LEU A 22 11.41 33.26 -9.16
CA LEU A 22 11.33 34.68 -9.57
C LEU A 22 10.44 35.53 -8.64
N HIS A 23 9.43 34.92 -8.01
CA HIS A 23 8.40 35.65 -7.26
C HIS A 23 8.47 35.48 -5.75
N PHE A 24 9.25 34.53 -5.25
CA PHE A 24 9.37 34.27 -3.82
C PHE A 24 10.84 34.29 -3.38
N ASP A 25 11.06 34.88 -2.20
CA ASP A 25 12.40 35.03 -1.62
C ASP A 25 12.98 33.69 -1.16
N LYS A 26 14.30 33.56 -1.13
CA LYS A 26 15.03 32.32 -0.81
C LYS A 26 14.79 31.79 0.61
N SER A 27 14.17 32.60 1.47
CA SER A 27 13.77 32.25 2.83
C SER A 27 12.49 31.38 2.90
N VAL A 28 11.73 31.27 1.80
CA VAL A 28 10.47 30.53 1.76
C VAL A 28 10.64 29.20 1.02
N HIS A 29 10.40 28.08 1.71
CA HIS A 29 10.36 26.75 1.09
C HIS A 29 9.00 26.50 0.43
N ILE A 30 9.00 26.27 -0.88
CA ILE A 30 7.79 26.01 -1.67
C ILE A 30 7.82 24.57 -2.16
N GLY A 31 6.88 23.76 -1.67
CA GLY A 31 6.65 22.39 -2.15
C GLY A 31 5.52 22.34 -3.16
N ILE A 32 5.72 21.65 -4.28
CA ILE A 32 4.67 21.41 -5.28
C ILE A 32 3.99 20.08 -4.93
N GLY A 33 2.74 20.15 -4.47
CA GLY A 33 1.92 18.99 -4.10
C GLY A 33 0.87 18.63 -5.16
N GLY A 34 0.19 17.50 -4.97
CA GLY A 34 -0.90 17.03 -5.83
C GLY A 34 -0.52 15.82 -6.69
N SER A 35 -1.49 15.29 -7.43
CA SER A 35 -1.35 14.04 -8.20
C SER A 35 -0.28 14.11 -9.31
N VAL A 36 0.03 15.31 -9.79
CA VAL A 36 0.94 15.58 -10.91
C VAL A 36 2.41 15.45 -10.52
N PRO A 37 2.94 16.22 -9.53
CA PRO A 37 4.30 16.02 -9.04
C PRO A 37 4.49 14.65 -8.38
N GLN A 38 3.44 14.07 -7.77
CA GLN A 38 3.48 12.70 -7.26
C GLN A 38 3.66 11.67 -8.39
N GLY A 39 2.92 11.80 -9.49
CA GLY A 39 3.07 10.94 -10.67
C GLY A 39 4.44 11.07 -11.33
N ALA A 40 5.00 12.28 -11.41
CA ALA A 40 6.35 12.50 -11.93
C ALA A 40 7.44 11.91 -11.04
N ALA A 41 7.40 12.17 -9.72
CA ALA A 41 8.37 11.62 -8.78
C ALA A 41 8.35 10.08 -8.77
N LEU A 42 7.15 9.48 -8.84
CA LEU A 42 7.01 8.02 -8.99
C LEU A 42 7.59 7.52 -10.31
N ASN A 43 7.37 8.24 -11.42
CA ASN A 43 7.91 7.87 -12.72
C ASN A 43 9.45 7.95 -12.76
N GLU A 44 10.07 8.97 -12.17
CA GLU A 44 11.53 9.17 -12.15
C GLU A 44 12.25 8.05 -11.38
N VAL A 45 11.80 7.76 -10.15
CA VAL A 45 12.33 6.66 -9.33
C VAL A 45 12.15 5.31 -10.04
N MET A 46 11.04 5.14 -10.75
CA MET A 46 10.79 3.93 -11.51
C MET A 46 11.76 3.75 -12.69
N VAL A 47 12.03 4.78 -13.50
CA VAL A 47 12.92 4.65 -14.68
C VAL A 47 14.27 4.08 -14.26
N TYR A 48 14.85 4.59 -13.18
CA TYR A 48 16.11 4.08 -12.64
C TYR A 48 16.01 2.61 -12.17
N GLY A 49 14.98 2.28 -11.38
CA GLY A 49 14.75 0.90 -10.92
C GLY A 49 14.50 -0.09 -12.07
N LYS A 50 13.95 0.37 -13.19
CA LYS A 50 13.62 -0.46 -14.35
C LYS A 50 14.83 -0.75 -15.23
N ILE A 51 15.70 0.23 -15.44
CA ILE A 51 16.99 0.00 -16.11
C ILE A 51 17.78 -1.06 -15.33
N LEU A 52 17.76 -0.97 -13.99
CA LEU A 52 18.37 -1.98 -13.13
C LEU A 52 17.74 -3.37 -13.34
N ASN A 53 16.40 -3.48 -13.37
CA ASN A 53 15.71 -4.76 -13.58
C ASN A 53 16.01 -5.37 -14.96
N ILE A 54 16.00 -4.57 -16.04
CA ILE A 54 16.35 -5.05 -17.39
C ILE A 54 17.80 -5.54 -17.42
N LEU A 55 18.72 -4.80 -16.80
CA LEU A 55 20.12 -5.19 -16.69
C LEU A 55 20.27 -6.48 -15.85
N GLN A 56 19.54 -6.62 -14.76
CA GLN A 56 19.53 -7.84 -13.93
C GLN A 56 19.03 -9.06 -14.71
N ILE A 57 17.89 -8.95 -15.42
CA ILE A 57 17.36 -10.03 -16.25
C ILE A 57 18.36 -10.39 -17.35
N THR A 58 18.95 -9.39 -18.01
CA THR A 58 19.97 -9.59 -19.05
C THR A 58 21.18 -10.36 -18.49
N VAL A 59 21.67 -9.99 -17.31
CA VAL A 59 22.79 -10.69 -16.63
C VAL A 59 22.40 -12.12 -16.25
N VAL A 60 21.19 -12.34 -15.72
CA VAL A 60 20.72 -13.68 -15.36
C VAL A 60 20.58 -14.57 -16.59
N VAL A 61 19.95 -14.08 -17.67
CA VAL A 61 19.82 -14.81 -18.93
C VAL A 61 21.20 -15.13 -19.51
N PHE A 62 22.13 -14.18 -19.49
CA PHE A 62 23.50 -14.38 -19.93
C PHE A 62 24.21 -15.48 -19.14
N ILE A 63 24.13 -15.46 -17.80
CA ILE A 63 24.77 -16.46 -16.94
C ILE A 63 24.15 -17.84 -17.20
N ILE A 64 22.82 -17.95 -17.19
CA ILE A 64 22.12 -19.22 -17.37
C ILE A 64 22.43 -19.83 -18.74
N SER A 65 22.31 -19.05 -19.81
CA SER A 65 22.61 -19.52 -21.17
C SER A 65 24.09 -19.89 -21.33
N SER A 66 25.01 -19.10 -20.76
CA SER A 66 26.44 -19.42 -20.75
C SER A 66 26.74 -20.73 -20.03
N LEU A 67 26.04 -21.01 -18.92
CA LEU A 67 26.16 -22.27 -18.21
C LEU A 67 25.59 -23.44 -19.02
N ILE A 68 24.36 -23.32 -19.53
CA ILE A 68 23.68 -24.38 -20.32
C ILE A 68 24.55 -24.84 -21.49
N PHE A 69 25.11 -23.90 -22.25
CA PHE A 69 25.94 -24.19 -23.41
C PHE A 69 27.44 -24.32 -23.07
N ARG A 70 27.83 -24.12 -21.81
CA ARG A 70 29.22 -24.05 -21.33
C ARG A 70 30.08 -23.10 -22.18
N SER A 71 29.52 -21.96 -22.57
CA SER A 71 30.11 -21.02 -23.52
C SER A 71 29.60 -19.60 -23.31
N LEU A 72 30.52 -18.66 -23.03
CA LEU A 72 30.18 -17.22 -22.92
C LEU A 72 29.66 -16.65 -24.25
N VAL A 73 30.13 -17.18 -25.38
CA VAL A 73 29.66 -16.77 -26.72
C VAL A 73 28.20 -17.15 -26.91
N ALA A 74 27.78 -18.32 -26.41
CA ALA A 74 26.38 -18.73 -26.45
C ALA A 74 25.50 -17.76 -25.65
N GLY A 75 25.98 -17.31 -24.50
CA GLY A 75 25.29 -16.31 -23.71
C GLY A 75 25.11 -14.99 -24.46
N MET A 76 26.16 -14.48 -25.11
CA MET A 76 26.05 -13.26 -25.92
C MET A 76 25.09 -13.44 -27.10
N LEU A 77 25.10 -14.60 -27.77
CA LEU A 77 24.19 -14.88 -28.90
C LEU A 77 22.72 -14.87 -28.47
N VAL A 78 22.39 -15.38 -27.29
CA VAL A 78 21.02 -15.37 -26.75
C VAL A 78 20.56 -13.95 -26.41
N LEU A 79 21.46 -13.07 -25.99
CA LEU A 79 21.11 -11.68 -25.65
C LEU A 79 20.78 -10.80 -26.87
N LEU A 80 21.25 -11.14 -28.06
CA LEU A 80 21.11 -10.27 -29.23
C LEU A 80 19.65 -10.13 -29.70
N PRO A 81 18.88 -11.21 -29.90
CA PRO A 81 17.45 -11.08 -30.21
C PRO A 81 16.66 -10.36 -29.12
N LEU A 82 17.06 -10.57 -27.86
CA LEU A 82 16.46 -9.91 -26.72
C LEU A 82 16.67 -8.39 -26.78
N LEU A 83 17.90 -7.94 -27.06
CA LEU A 83 18.20 -6.52 -27.21
C LEU A 83 17.37 -5.87 -28.33
N VAL A 84 17.22 -6.57 -29.47
CA VAL A 84 16.41 -6.09 -30.59
C VAL A 84 14.94 -5.95 -30.19
N ALA A 85 14.37 -6.93 -29.49
CA ALA A 85 12.99 -6.84 -29.02
C ALA A 85 12.78 -5.69 -28.03
N VAL A 86 13.73 -5.46 -27.11
CA VAL A 86 13.66 -4.35 -26.15
C VAL A 86 13.73 -2.99 -26.85
N LEU A 87 14.68 -2.83 -27.79
CA LEU A 87 14.81 -1.61 -28.57
C LEU A 87 13.59 -1.35 -29.44
N ALA A 88 13.02 -2.39 -30.05
CA ALA A 88 11.79 -2.29 -30.84
C ALA A 88 10.60 -1.86 -29.96
N ASN A 89 10.47 -2.43 -28.77
CA ASN A 89 9.39 -2.12 -27.84
C ASN A 89 9.42 -0.65 -27.39
N PHE A 90 10.58 -0.17 -26.92
CA PHE A 90 10.74 1.26 -26.56
C PHE A 90 10.66 2.18 -27.78
N GLY A 91 11.13 1.73 -28.94
CA GLY A 91 10.99 2.44 -30.21
C GLY A 91 9.54 2.61 -30.64
N LEU A 92 8.73 1.56 -30.51
CA LEU A 92 7.29 1.60 -30.77
C LEU A 92 6.60 2.58 -29.83
N MET A 93 6.93 2.55 -28.53
CA MET A 93 6.37 3.51 -27.57
C MET A 93 6.70 4.95 -27.95
N GLY A 94 7.96 5.23 -28.30
CA GLY A 94 8.40 6.55 -28.74
C GLY A 94 7.71 7.02 -30.02
N TRP A 95 7.54 6.11 -30.98
CA TRP A 95 6.93 6.43 -32.28
C TRP A 95 5.40 6.58 -32.22
N SER A 96 4.71 5.70 -31.51
CA SER A 96 3.25 5.72 -31.36
C SER A 96 2.74 6.69 -30.29
N GLY A 97 3.66 7.32 -29.54
CA GLY A 97 3.32 8.23 -28.45
C GLY A 97 2.69 7.53 -27.25
N ILE A 98 2.89 6.22 -27.09
CA ILE A 98 2.42 5.48 -25.91
C ILE A 98 3.20 5.99 -24.69
N PRO A 99 2.51 6.53 -23.66
CA PRO A 99 3.20 7.09 -22.51
C PRO A 99 3.89 5.97 -21.73
N LEU A 100 5.14 6.20 -21.35
CA LEU A 100 5.86 5.37 -20.39
C LEU A 100 5.34 5.68 -18.97
N ASN A 101 4.48 4.81 -18.44
CA ASN A 101 3.87 4.94 -17.12
C ASN A 101 4.06 3.63 -16.31
N ILE A 102 3.46 3.55 -15.12
CA ILE A 102 3.58 2.36 -14.25
C ILE A 102 3.18 1.09 -15.00
N SER A 103 2.03 1.12 -15.68
CA SER A 103 1.45 -0.04 -16.37
C SER A 103 2.24 -0.43 -17.61
N THR A 104 2.48 0.49 -18.56
CA THR A 104 3.18 0.21 -19.83
C THR A 104 4.61 -0.26 -19.61
N SER A 105 5.20 0.11 -18.49
CA SER A 105 6.56 -0.26 -18.19
C SER A 105 6.72 -1.61 -17.47
N LEU A 106 5.74 -2.05 -16.68
CA LEU A 106 5.70 -3.45 -16.21
C LEU A 106 5.65 -4.40 -17.41
N ILE A 107 4.95 -3.98 -18.46
CA ILE A 107 4.78 -4.72 -19.70
C ILE A 107 6.11 -4.88 -20.45
N SER A 108 6.88 -3.80 -20.62
CA SER A 108 8.22 -3.88 -21.23
C SER A 108 9.18 -4.77 -20.44
N ALA A 109 9.10 -4.77 -19.10
CA ALA A 109 9.92 -5.65 -18.28
C ALA A 109 9.56 -7.13 -18.48
N MET A 110 8.27 -7.46 -18.60
CA MET A 110 7.82 -8.82 -18.92
C MET A 110 8.26 -9.25 -20.32
N ALA A 111 8.16 -8.34 -21.30
CA ALA A 111 8.60 -8.58 -22.67
C ALA A 111 10.08 -9.01 -22.76
N VAL A 112 10.95 -8.44 -21.92
CA VAL A 112 12.37 -8.82 -21.83
C VAL A 112 12.54 -10.28 -21.39
N GLY A 113 11.68 -10.78 -20.50
CA GLY A 113 11.80 -12.14 -19.96
C GLY A 113 11.39 -13.23 -20.95
N ILE A 114 10.36 -12.98 -21.77
CA ILE A 114 9.72 -14.02 -22.57
C ILE A 114 10.52 -14.33 -23.85
N GLY A 115 11.32 -13.39 -24.38
CA GLY A 115 11.96 -13.56 -25.70
C GLY A 115 13.23 -14.42 -25.76
N ALA A 116 13.86 -14.71 -24.62
CA ALA A 116 15.16 -15.39 -24.58
C ALA A 116 15.08 -16.90 -24.89
N ASP A 117 13.91 -17.51 -24.66
CA ASP A 117 13.69 -18.95 -24.86
C ASP A 117 13.79 -19.36 -26.33
N TYR A 118 13.35 -18.51 -27.26
CA TYR A 118 13.43 -18.75 -28.71
C TYR A 118 14.87 -18.90 -29.19
N ALA A 119 15.77 -18.03 -28.73
CA ALA A 119 17.18 -18.12 -29.07
C ALA A 119 17.81 -19.38 -28.49
N ILE A 120 17.53 -19.70 -27.22
CA ILE A 120 18.04 -20.93 -26.57
C ILE A 120 17.56 -22.17 -27.31
N TYR A 121 16.25 -22.25 -27.60
CA TYR A 121 15.64 -23.39 -28.28
C TYR A 121 16.21 -23.58 -29.69
N LEU A 122 16.36 -22.49 -30.45
CA LEU A 122 16.90 -22.54 -31.81
C LEU A 122 18.38 -22.91 -31.84
N ILE A 123 19.20 -22.36 -30.93
CA ILE A 123 20.62 -22.74 -30.77
C ILE A 123 20.73 -24.23 -30.41
N TYR A 124 19.90 -24.69 -29.48
CA TYR A 124 19.89 -26.09 -29.06
C TYR A 124 19.57 -27.03 -30.23
N ARG A 125 18.50 -26.75 -30.98
CA ARG A 125 18.10 -27.59 -32.11
C ARG A 125 19.10 -27.56 -33.25
N LEU A 126 19.70 -26.41 -33.54
CA LEU A 126 20.73 -26.30 -34.56
C LEU A 126 21.99 -27.08 -34.19
N ARG A 127 22.38 -27.05 -32.91
CA ARG A 127 23.48 -27.87 -32.41
C ARG A 127 23.17 -29.36 -32.54
N GLU A 128 21.96 -29.79 -32.22
CA GLU A 128 21.50 -31.18 -32.34
C GLU A 128 21.59 -31.68 -33.79
N GLU A 129 21.06 -30.92 -34.74
CA GLU A 129 21.10 -31.26 -36.17
C GLU A 129 22.54 -31.29 -36.71
N LEU A 130 23.40 -30.32 -36.37
CA LEU A 130 24.82 -30.34 -36.79
C LEU A 130 25.59 -31.54 -36.21
N MET A 131 25.22 -32.03 -35.02
CA MET A 131 25.83 -33.24 -34.44
C MET A 131 25.46 -34.52 -35.21
N THR A 132 24.35 -34.54 -35.94
CA THR A 132 23.98 -35.69 -36.81
C THR A 132 24.86 -35.80 -38.05
N GLY A 133 25.69 -34.79 -38.33
CA GLY A 133 26.58 -34.75 -39.49
C GLY A 133 25.96 -34.12 -40.75
N ALA A 134 24.82 -33.44 -40.61
CA ALA A 134 24.24 -32.65 -41.69
C ALA A 134 25.17 -31.49 -42.11
N ASP A 135 25.16 -31.16 -43.40
CA ASP A 135 25.78 -29.94 -43.93
C ASP A 135 25.16 -28.69 -43.27
N GLU A 136 25.97 -27.62 -43.08
CA GLU A 136 25.57 -26.42 -42.31
C GLU A 136 24.27 -25.79 -42.82
N ILE A 137 24.15 -25.67 -44.15
CA ILE A 137 22.98 -25.07 -44.81
C ILE A 137 21.77 -25.99 -44.67
N THR A 138 22.01 -27.30 -44.80
CA THR A 138 20.95 -28.32 -44.64
C THR A 138 20.42 -28.35 -43.21
N ALA A 139 21.30 -28.28 -42.22
CA ALA A 139 20.94 -28.23 -40.81
C ALA A 139 20.08 -26.99 -40.50
N VAL A 140 20.49 -25.80 -40.95
CA VAL A 140 19.69 -24.58 -40.77
C VAL A 140 18.32 -24.71 -41.44
N ARG A 141 18.25 -25.27 -42.65
CA ARG A 141 16.99 -25.49 -43.36
C ARG A 141 16.05 -26.41 -42.58
N ASN A 142 16.56 -27.52 -42.04
CA ASN A 142 15.78 -28.47 -41.24
C ASN A 142 15.28 -27.84 -39.94
N VAL A 143 16.13 -27.09 -39.25
CA VAL A 143 15.78 -26.41 -37.99
C VAL A 143 14.73 -25.35 -38.21
N ILE A 144 14.87 -24.51 -39.24
CA ILE A 144 13.86 -23.50 -39.60
C ILE A 144 12.53 -24.19 -39.98
N GLY A 145 12.60 -25.29 -40.73
CA GLY A 145 11.43 -26.07 -41.13
C GLY A 145 10.69 -26.76 -39.98
N THR A 146 11.33 -26.97 -38.83
CA THR A 146 10.76 -27.69 -37.69
C THR A 146 10.63 -26.79 -36.46
N ALA A 147 11.75 -26.51 -35.78
CA ALA A 147 11.79 -25.62 -34.62
C ALA A 147 11.33 -24.20 -34.97
N GLY A 148 11.64 -23.70 -36.17
CA GLY A 148 11.18 -22.39 -36.61
C GLY A 148 9.66 -22.28 -36.70
N GLN A 149 8.99 -23.31 -37.21
CA GLN A 149 7.53 -23.38 -37.21
C GLN A 149 6.95 -23.41 -35.80
N ALA A 150 7.56 -24.16 -34.88
CA ALA A 150 7.14 -24.22 -33.48
C ALA A 150 7.26 -22.85 -32.79
N ILE A 151 8.37 -22.14 -33.01
CA ILE A 151 8.60 -20.78 -32.49
C ILE A 151 7.53 -19.82 -33.00
N LEU A 152 7.27 -19.79 -34.31
CA LEU A 152 6.25 -18.92 -34.91
C LEU A 152 4.85 -19.24 -34.38
N PHE A 153 4.52 -20.53 -34.23
CA PHE A 153 3.23 -20.95 -33.70
C PHE A 153 3.00 -20.44 -32.26
N VAL A 154 4.01 -20.59 -31.40
CA VAL A 154 3.96 -20.07 -30.01
C VAL A 154 3.84 -18.55 -30.00
N ALA A 155 4.67 -17.85 -30.77
CA ALA A 155 4.66 -16.40 -30.84
C ALA A 155 3.29 -15.85 -31.31
N ILE A 156 2.71 -16.43 -32.36
CA ILE A 156 1.41 -16.03 -32.90
C ILE A 156 0.29 -16.34 -31.91
N SER A 157 0.31 -17.53 -31.29
CA SER A 157 -0.72 -17.96 -30.35
C SER A 157 -0.75 -17.09 -29.09
N VAL A 158 0.42 -16.79 -28.50
CA VAL A 158 0.51 -15.88 -27.35
C VAL A 158 0.10 -14.45 -27.73
N SER A 159 0.56 -13.98 -28.90
CA SER A 159 0.18 -12.66 -29.42
C SER A 159 -1.33 -12.54 -29.64
N ALA A 160 -1.97 -13.56 -30.20
CA ALA A 160 -3.42 -13.60 -30.40
C ALA A 160 -4.18 -13.64 -29.06
N GLY A 161 -3.68 -14.41 -28.08
CA GLY A 161 -4.24 -14.47 -26.74
C GLY A 161 -4.23 -13.11 -26.02
N TYR A 162 -3.10 -12.41 -26.05
CA TYR A 162 -3.02 -11.03 -25.54
C TYR A 162 -3.80 -10.04 -26.41
N GLY A 163 -3.93 -10.31 -27.71
CA GLY A 163 -4.74 -9.53 -28.64
C GLY A 163 -6.22 -9.42 -28.24
N VAL A 164 -6.77 -10.40 -27.53
CA VAL A 164 -8.15 -10.35 -26.99
C VAL A 164 -8.36 -9.13 -26.10
N LEU A 165 -7.32 -8.66 -25.40
CA LEU A 165 -7.41 -7.48 -24.53
C LEU A 165 -7.65 -6.17 -25.30
N LEU A 166 -7.46 -6.15 -26.62
CA LEU A 166 -7.86 -5.02 -27.47
C LEU A 166 -9.37 -4.77 -27.45
N LEU A 167 -10.17 -5.80 -27.18
CA LEU A 167 -11.63 -5.72 -27.06
C LEU A 167 -12.09 -5.05 -25.76
N SER A 168 -11.17 -4.69 -24.85
CA SER A 168 -11.51 -3.99 -23.62
C SER A 168 -11.78 -2.51 -23.88
N PHE A 169 -13.04 -2.19 -24.18
CA PHE A 169 -13.49 -0.82 -24.44
C PHE A 169 -13.39 0.06 -23.18
N GLY A 170 -12.86 1.28 -23.33
CA GLY A 170 -12.72 2.25 -22.24
C GLY A 170 -11.44 2.13 -21.40
N TYR A 171 -10.69 1.04 -21.50
CA TYR A 171 -9.48 0.80 -20.69
C TYR A 171 -8.21 0.81 -21.55
N ASN A 172 -7.52 1.95 -21.59
CA ASN A 172 -6.30 2.10 -22.39
C ASN A 172 -5.15 1.17 -21.96
N ILE A 173 -5.09 0.80 -20.68
CA ILE A 173 -4.04 -0.09 -20.14
C ILE A 173 -4.09 -1.48 -20.80
N HIS A 174 -5.28 -2.05 -20.99
CA HIS A 174 -5.43 -3.36 -21.63
C HIS A 174 -5.00 -3.34 -23.09
N LYS A 175 -5.32 -2.24 -23.81
CA LYS A 175 -4.89 -2.07 -25.20
C LYS A 175 -3.37 -1.96 -25.33
N TRP A 176 -2.72 -1.20 -24.44
CA TRP A 176 -1.26 -1.11 -24.42
C TRP A 176 -0.60 -2.45 -24.08
N LEU A 177 -1.15 -3.18 -23.10
CA LEU A 177 -0.72 -4.54 -22.76
C LEU A 177 -0.78 -5.47 -23.97
N ALA A 178 -1.90 -5.46 -24.69
CA ALA A 178 -2.09 -6.28 -25.88
C ALA A 178 -1.03 -5.99 -26.96
N ILE A 179 -0.86 -4.71 -27.29
CA ILE A 179 0.01 -4.27 -28.39
C ILE A 179 1.48 -4.55 -28.07
N LEU A 180 1.93 -4.17 -26.87
CA LEU A 180 3.35 -4.23 -26.52
C LEU A 180 3.84 -5.67 -26.31
N ILE A 181 3.00 -6.56 -25.76
CA ILE A 181 3.38 -7.97 -25.62
C ILE A 181 3.37 -8.67 -26.98
N ALA A 182 2.33 -8.45 -27.79
CA ALA A 182 2.25 -9.05 -29.12
C ALA A 182 3.42 -8.60 -30.01
N GLU A 183 3.76 -7.31 -29.97
CA GLU A 183 4.93 -6.78 -30.67
C GLU A 183 6.22 -7.44 -30.18
N ALA A 184 6.46 -7.49 -28.86
CA ALA A 184 7.67 -8.10 -28.32
C ALA A 184 7.80 -9.59 -28.69
N MET A 185 6.71 -10.35 -28.70
CA MET A 185 6.68 -11.76 -29.12
C MET A 185 7.05 -11.95 -30.57
N ILE A 186 6.44 -11.17 -31.46
CA ILE A 186 6.70 -11.24 -32.89
C ILE A 186 8.12 -10.77 -33.18
N MET A 187 8.55 -9.65 -32.60
CA MET A 187 9.90 -9.11 -32.80
C MET A 187 10.98 -10.05 -32.27
N SER A 188 10.82 -10.62 -31.08
CA SER A 188 11.80 -11.55 -30.52
C SER A 188 11.89 -12.85 -31.32
N SER A 189 10.75 -13.42 -31.73
CA SER A 189 10.74 -14.65 -32.54
C SER A 189 11.37 -14.44 -33.91
N LEU A 190 11.00 -13.37 -34.63
CA LEU A 190 11.60 -13.02 -35.92
C LEU A 190 13.09 -12.73 -35.77
N SER A 191 13.48 -11.98 -34.74
CA SER A 191 14.88 -11.68 -34.47
C SER A 191 15.68 -12.94 -34.17
N ALA A 192 15.15 -13.88 -33.39
CA ALA A 192 15.80 -15.17 -33.14
C ALA A 192 15.95 -15.98 -34.44
N LEU A 193 14.90 -16.09 -35.25
CA LEU A 193 14.92 -16.88 -36.49
C LEU A 193 15.85 -16.29 -37.57
N LEU A 194 16.05 -14.98 -37.58
CA LEU A 194 16.93 -14.31 -38.54
C LEU A 194 18.37 -14.20 -38.03
N LEU A 195 18.56 -13.69 -36.81
CA LEU A 195 19.89 -13.37 -36.30
C LEU A 195 20.65 -14.62 -35.87
N ILE A 196 20.02 -15.58 -35.19
CA ILE A 196 20.74 -16.72 -34.62
C ILE A 196 21.41 -17.57 -35.71
N PRO A 197 20.71 -18.02 -36.78
CA PRO A 197 21.37 -18.78 -37.84
C PRO A 197 22.45 -17.96 -38.55
N ALA A 198 22.19 -16.69 -38.84
CA ALA A 198 23.14 -15.81 -39.51
C ALA A 198 24.44 -15.63 -38.69
N LEU A 199 24.31 -15.38 -37.39
CA LEU A 199 25.45 -15.19 -36.49
C LEU A 199 26.23 -16.48 -36.27
N ILE A 200 25.55 -17.62 -36.14
CA ILE A 200 26.20 -18.92 -35.97
C ILE A 200 27.01 -19.30 -37.21
N LEU A 201 26.45 -19.12 -38.41
CA LEU A 201 27.16 -19.40 -39.66
C LEU A 201 28.32 -18.44 -39.92
N THR A 202 28.20 -17.18 -39.49
CA THR A 202 29.24 -16.15 -39.69
C THR A 202 30.40 -16.33 -38.70
N PHE A 203 30.10 -16.47 -37.41
CA PHE A 203 31.11 -16.51 -36.35
C PHE A 203 31.60 -17.92 -36.02
N ARG A 204 30.92 -18.96 -36.53
CA ARG A 204 31.24 -20.38 -36.34
C ARG A 204 31.73 -20.74 -34.92
N PRO A 205 30.90 -20.53 -33.90
CA PRO A 205 31.36 -20.65 -32.52
C PRO A 205 31.69 -22.09 -32.13
N ASP A 206 32.80 -22.26 -31.41
CA ASP A 206 33.35 -23.56 -30.99
C ASP A 206 32.33 -24.47 -30.29
N PHE A 207 31.42 -23.93 -29.47
CA PHE A 207 30.46 -24.73 -28.72
C PHE A 207 29.41 -25.45 -29.61
N ILE A 208 29.26 -24.99 -30.86
CA ILE A 208 28.36 -25.57 -31.87
C ILE A 208 29.15 -26.51 -32.79
N PHE A 209 30.29 -26.06 -33.32
CA PHE A 209 31.00 -26.76 -34.39
C PHE A 209 32.10 -27.73 -33.91
N ARG A 210 32.60 -27.57 -32.69
CA ARG A 210 33.65 -28.45 -32.17
C ARG A 210 32.99 -29.75 -31.67
N ARG A 211 33.25 -30.87 -32.35
CA ARG A 211 32.93 -32.24 -31.90
C ARG A 211 33.75 -32.61 -30.67
N ILE A 212 33.49 -31.96 -29.54
CA ILE A 212 33.96 -32.46 -28.26
C ILE A 212 33.00 -33.58 -27.89
N ALA A 213 33.54 -34.78 -27.65
CA ALA A 213 32.82 -35.84 -26.95
C ALA A 213 32.51 -35.35 -25.54
N VAL A 214 31.48 -34.50 -25.40
CA VAL A 214 31.03 -34.02 -24.11
C VAL A 214 30.36 -35.21 -23.45
N LYS A 215 31.09 -35.89 -22.57
CA LYS A 215 30.49 -36.82 -21.61
C LYS A 215 29.37 -36.03 -20.93
N HIS A 216 28.13 -36.48 -21.15
CA HIS A 216 26.92 -35.78 -20.74
C HIS A 216 26.79 -35.88 -19.21
N ASN A 217 27.64 -35.18 -18.48
CA ASN A 217 27.38 -34.87 -17.09
C ASN A 217 26.39 -33.71 -17.14
N PRO A 218 25.07 -33.93 -16.88
CA PRO A 218 24.17 -32.81 -16.69
C PRO A 218 24.82 -31.90 -15.64
N LEU A 219 24.77 -30.59 -15.87
CA LEU A 219 25.12 -29.66 -14.79
C LEU A 219 24.34 -30.11 -13.55
N PRO A 220 25.01 -30.28 -12.40
CA PRO A 220 24.28 -30.69 -11.20
C PRO A 220 23.20 -29.64 -10.98
N VAL A 221 21.96 -30.09 -10.75
CA VAL A 221 20.78 -29.24 -10.58
C VAL A 221 21.06 -28.09 -9.59
N SER A 222 21.97 -28.33 -8.63
CA SER A 222 22.51 -27.33 -7.71
C SER A 222 23.07 -26.06 -8.37
N VAL A 223 23.73 -26.12 -9.53
CA VAL A 223 24.32 -24.96 -10.20
C VAL A 223 23.25 -24.09 -10.86
N VAL A 224 22.22 -24.72 -11.45
CA VAL A 224 21.06 -24.00 -12.01
C VAL A 224 20.25 -23.38 -10.88
N VAL A 225 20.03 -24.12 -9.79
CA VAL A 225 19.37 -23.62 -8.57
C VAL A 225 20.18 -22.49 -7.93
N LEU A 226 21.51 -22.56 -7.90
CA LEU A 226 22.35 -21.48 -7.38
C LEU A 226 22.27 -20.21 -8.26
N ALA A 227 22.28 -20.36 -9.60
CA ALA A 227 22.17 -19.23 -10.51
C ALA A 227 20.80 -18.54 -10.39
N LEU A 228 19.73 -19.32 -10.25
CA LEU A 228 18.38 -18.82 -9.97
C LEU A 228 18.29 -18.15 -8.59
N ALA A 229 18.85 -18.79 -7.55
CA ALA A 229 18.90 -18.24 -6.20
C ALA A 229 19.73 -16.96 -6.11
N PHE A 230 20.82 -16.87 -6.89
CA PHE A 230 21.65 -15.67 -6.97
C PHE A 230 20.90 -14.52 -7.66
N GLY A 231 20.20 -14.79 -8.76
CA GLY A 231 19.30 -13.83 -9.41
C GLY A 231 18.20 -13.32 -8.47
N LEU A 232 17.61 -14.21 -7.65
CA LEU A 232 16.65 -13.85 -6.61
C LEU A 232 17.27 -13.01 -5.48
N SER A 233 18.54 -13.25 -5.14
CA SER A 233 19.25 -12.51 -4.08
C SER A 233 19.76 -11.13 -4.51
N MET A 234 19.85 -10.88 -5.82
CA MET A 234 20.28 -9.59 -6.41
C MET A 234 19.15 -8.57 -6.54
N GLN A 235 17.98 -8.82 -5.96
CA GLN A 235 16.95 -7.79 -5.91
C GLN A 235 17.45 -6.57 -5.10
N PRO A 236 17.25 -5.34 -5.59
CA PRO A 236 17.63 -4.15 -4.84
C PRO A 236 16.95 -4.17 -3.47
N LYS A 237 17.76 -4.22 -2.40
CA LYS A 237 17.29 -4.17 -0.99
C LYS A 237 16.46 -2.92 -0.67
N ASN A 238 16.46 -1.92 -1.55
CA ASN A 238 15.78 -0.64 -1.36
C ASN A 238 14.36 -0.57 -1.93
N GLY A 239 13.77 -1.69 -2.39
CA GLY A 239 12.40 -1.70 -2.91
C GLY A 239 11.37 -2.48 -2.08
N TRP A 240 11.79 -3.15 -1.01
CA TRP A 240 10.95 -4.08 -0.23
C TRP A 240 10.97 -3.71 1.26
N ALA A 241 10.76 -2.44 1.60
CA ALA A 241 9.88 -2.24 2.73
C ALA A 241 8.51 -2.68 2.21
N ALA A 242 8.08 -3.91 2.55
CA ALA A 242 6.69 -4.30 2.31
C ALA A 242 5.83 -3.13 2.76
N GLU A 243 5.01 -2.58 1.88
CA GLU A 243 4.11 -1.49 2.28
C GLU A 243 3.43 -1.96 3.56
N PRO A 244 3.56 -1.21 4.66
CA PRO A 244 3.08 -1.68 5.95
C PRO A 244 1.62 -2.03 5.78
N ASN A 245 1.23 -3.26 6.15
CA ASN A 245 -0.15 -3.70 6.01
C ASN A 245 -1.03 -2.80 6.89
N LEU A 246 -1.62 -1.78 6.27
CA LEU A 246 -2.31 -0.72 6.99
C LEU A 246 -3.54 -1.27 7.71
N GLY A 247 -4.21 -2.28 7.14
CA GLY A 247 -5.30 -2.98 7.82
C GLY A 247 -4.83 -3.54 9.18
N GLN A 248 -3.73 -4.29 9.19
CA GLN A 248 -3.17 -4.85 10.43
C GLN A 248 -2.67 -3.76 11.40
N ILE A 249 -2.08 -2.68 10.91
CA ILE A 249 -1.67 -1.55 11.76
C ILE A 249 -2.88 -0.91 12.42
N MET A 250 -3.95 -0.67 11.66
CA MET A 250 -5.16 -0.06 12.17
C MET A 250 -5.93 -0.99 13.12
N GLU A 251 -5.92 -2.30 12.89
CA GLU A 251 -6.43 -3.30 13.84
C GLU A 251 -5.67 -3.26 15.17
N LYS A 252 -4.33 -3.22 15.12
CA LYS A 252 -3.50 -3.12 16.33
C LYS A 252 -3.70 -1.80 17.06
N ASN A 253 -3.76 -0.68 16.33
CA ASN A 253 -4.07 0.63 16.88
C ASN A 253 -5.44 0.63 17.57
N PHE A 254 -6.46 0.05 16.93
CA PHE A 254 -7.82 -0.01 17.47
C PHE A 254 -7.90 -0.75 18.82
N VAL A 255 -7.08 -1.79 19.03
CA VAL A 255 -7.07 -2.56 20.28
C VAL A 255 -5.97 -2.12 21.28
N VAL A 256 -5.14 -1.14 20.95
CA VAL A 256 -3.94 -0.78 21.76
C VAL A 256 -4.30 -0.32 23.17
N SER A 257 -5.43 0.38 23.30
CA SER A 257 -5.98 0.90 24.55
C SER A 257 -7.13 0.08 25.13
N LYS A 258 -7.53 -1.00 24.45
CA LYS A 258 -8.55 -1.93 24.98
C LYS A 258 -7.90 -2.87 26.00
N VAL A 259 -8.08 -2.54 27.27
CA VAL A 259 -7.72 -3.38 28.43
C VAL A 259 -8.86 -4.33 28.78
N ALA A 260 -8.56 -5.44 29.45
CA ALA A 260 -9.56 -6.44 29.82
C ALA A 260 -10.69 -5.83 30.66
N ASP A 261 -10.33 -5.01 31.64
CA ASP A 261 -11.25 -4.16 32.38
C ASP A 261 -10.47 -2.99 33.00
N SER A 262 -11.16 -1.88 33.30
CA SER A 262 -10.57 -0.76 34.03
C SER A 262 -11.59 0.07 34.78
N VAL A 263 -11.10 0.79 35.78
CA VAL A 263 -11.81 1.92 36.39
C VAL A 263 -10.93 3.17 36.32
N ALA A 264 -11.55 4.33 36.20
CA ALA A 264 -10.81 5.58 36.21
C ALA A 264 -11.66 6.75 36.71
N ASP A 265 -11.05 7.59 37.54
CA ASP A 265 -11.51 8.96 37.73
C ASP A 265 -10.93 9.83 36.59
N ALA A 266 -11.74 10.74 36.07
CA ALA A 266 -11.30 11.69 35.06
C ALA A 266 -11.91 13.08 35.27
N THR A 267 -11.16 14.08 34.85
CA THR A 267 -11.54 15.49 34.85
C THR A 267 -11.68 15.98 33.41
N PHE A 268 -12.87 16.45 33.06
CA PHE A 268 -13.23 17.01 31.77
C PHE A 268 -13.29 18.53 31.89
N THR A 269 -12.41 19.24 31.19
CA THR A 269 -12.39 20.70 31.14
C THR A 269 -12.83 21.15 29.76
N LEU A 270 -14.05 21.69 29.67
CA LEU A 270 -14.63 22.25 28.45
C LEU A 270 -14.33 23.74 28.43
N ILE A 271 -13.76 24.24 27.35
CA ILE A 271 -13.24 25.60 27.23
C ILE A 271 -13.84 26.21 25.97
N ASN A 272 -14.61 27.29 26.14
CA ASN A 272 -15.20 27.99 25.00
C ASN A 272 -14.19 28.93 24.31
N LYS A 273 -14.63 29.56 23.21
CA LYS A 273 -13.82 30.48 22.42
C LYS A 273 -13.26 31.67 23.21
N THR A 274 -13.92 32.09 24.29
CA THR A 274 -13.46 33.19 25.15
C THR A 274 -12.54 32.75 26.29
N GLY A 275 -12.28 31.44 26.40
CA GLY A 275 -11.42 30.86 27.44
C GLY A 275 -12.14 30.53 28.75
N GLN A 276 -13.48 30.67 28.81
CA GLN A 276 -14.24 30.27 30.00
C GLN A 276 -14.27 28.75 30.11
N GLU A 277 -13.96 28.26 31.31
CA GLU A 277 -13.88 26.83 31.59
C GLU A 277 -15.13 26.31 32.31
N ARG A 278 -15.56 25.10 31.94
CA ARG A 278 -16.51 24.29 32.68
C ARG A 278 -15.86 22.95 32.98
N VAL A 279 -15.70 22.66 34.27
CA VAL A 279 -15.02 21.46 34.74
C VAL A 279 -16.04 20.43 35.21
N ARG A 280 -15.93 19.20 34.72
CA ARG A 280 -16.75 18.06 35.14
C ARG A 280 -15.86 16.95 35.67
N LYS A 281 -16.24 16.33 36.78
CA LYS A 281 -15.56 15.13 37.30
C LYS A 281 -16.40 13.90 36.98
N THR A 282 -15.75 12.83 36.57
CA THR A 282 -16.40 11.60 36.16
C THR A 282 -15.75 10.39 36.78
N PHE A 283 -16.55 9.36 37.06
CA PHE A 283 -16.08 8.00 37.29
C PHE A 283 -16.42 7.16 36.06
N GLY A 284 -15.44 6.40 35.56
CA GLY A 284 -15.58 5.52 34.42
C GLY A 284 -15.25 4.07 34.78
N ALA A 285 -15.97 3.14 34.16
CA ALA A 285 -15.66 1.72 34.17
C ALA A 285 -15.69 1.19 32.73
N THR A 286 -14.74 0.32 32.38
CA THR A 286 -14.72 -0.37 31.08
C THR A 286 -14.50 -1.86 31.26
N LYS A 287 -15.03 -2.66 30.34
CA LYS A 287 -14.79 -4.10 30.28
C LYS A 287 -14.86 -4.60 28.84
N LEU A 288 -13.82 -5.33 28.44
CA LEU A 288 -13.75 -6.04 27.18
C LEU A 288 -14.39 -7.43 27.35
N GLU A 289 -15.30 -7.77 26.44
CA GLU A 289 -15.95 -9.07 26.38
C GLU A 289 -14.94 -10.17 25.99
N GLY A 290 -15.32 -11.43 26.22
CA GLY A 290 -14.47 -12.60 25.95
C GLY A 290 -14.09 -12.77 24.47
N ASN A 291 -14.83 -12.15 23.54
CA ASN A 291 -14.50 -12.14 22.12
C ASN A 291 -13.34 -11.20 21.75
N GLY A 292 -12.88 -10.37 22.68
CA GLY A 292 -11.75 -9.47 22.51
C GLY A 292 -12.02 -8.24 21.65
N ILE A 293 -13.26 -8.02 21.22
CA ILE A 293 -13.66 -6.92 20.33
C ILE A 293 -14.72 -6.05 20.99
N ASP A 294 -15.78 -6.66 21.52
CA ASP A 294 -16.91 -5.95 22.13
C ASP A 294 -16.46 -5.35 23.45
N ASN A 295 -16.80 -4.08 23.65
CA ASN A 295 -16.30 -3.30 24.77
C ASN A 295 -17.43 -2.50 25.39
N MET A 296 -17.59 -2.63 26.69
CA MET A 296 -18.58 -1.92 27.48
C MET A 296 -17.90 -0.77 28.21
N ARG A 297 -18.53 0.41 28.17
CA ARG A 297 -18.06 1.61 28.86
C ARG A 297 -19.22 2.28 29.57
N MET A 298 -19.07 2.48 30.88
CA MET A 298 -19.96 3.31 31.67
C MET A 298 -19.20 4.55 32.12
N THR A 299 -19.82 5.73 32.01
CA THR A 299 -19.29 6.99 32.52
C THR A 299 -20.36 7.69 33.33
N ARG A 300 -20.07 7.95 34.61
CA ARG A 300 -20.94 8.66 35.55
C ARG A 300 -20.35 10.03 35.87
N PHE A 301 -21.15 11.08 35.71
CA PHE A 301 -20.78 12.44 36.05
C PHE A 301 -21.01 12.67 37.55
N LEU A 302 -19.96 13.06 38.27
CA LEU A 302 -19.94 13.27 39.72
C LEU A 302 -20.15 14.75 40.10
N SER A 303 -19.69 15.67 39.24
CA SER A 303 -19.83 17.11 39.42
C SER A 303 -19.73 17.85 38.08
N PRO A 304 -20.23 19.10 37.93
CA PRO A 304 -20.96 19.90 38.94
C PRO A 304 -22.43 19.45 39.15
N PRO A 305 -23.20 20.10 40.06
CA PRO A 305 -24.58 19.71 40.36
C PRO A 305 -25.55 19.65 39.17
N ASP A 306 -25.29 20.41 38.11
CA ASP A 306 -26.10 20.46 36.88
C ASP A 306 -26.03 19.18 36.04
N VAL A 307 -24.94 18.43 36.13
CA VAL A 307 -24.75 17.14 35.42
C VAL A 307 -24.56 15.96 36.36
N LYS A 308 -24.42 16.20 37.68
CA LYS A 308 -24.22 15.16 38.70
C LYS A 308 -25.29 14.09 38.60
N GLY A 309 -24.87 12.83 38.52
CA GLY A 309 -25.75 11.66 38.40
C GLY A 309 -26.09 11.30 36.95
N THR A 310 -25.68 12.09 35.96
CA THR A 310 -25.81 11.68 34.54
C THR A 310 -24.92 10.47 34.30
N VAL A 311 -25.46 9.44 33.64
CA VAL A 311 -24.71 8.23 33.30
C VAL A 311 -24.82 7.97 31.81
N SER A 312 -23.70 7.72 31.15
CA SER A 312 -23.66 7.17 29.79
C SER A 312 -23.22 5.71 29.85
N LEU A 313 -23.93 4.84 29.14
CA LEU A 313 -23.57 3.45 28.93
C LEU A 313 -23.43 3.22 27.42
N LEU A 314 -22.26 2.74 27.02
CA LEU A 314 -21.89 2.45 25.64
C LEU A 314 -21.49 0.98 25.56
N ILE A 315 -22.12 0.22 24.66
CA ILE A 315 -21.76 -1.16 24.38
C ILE A 315 -21.42 -1.25 22.91
N GLU A 316 -20.14 -1.44 22.63
CA GLU A 316 -19.59 -1.63 21.30
C GLU A 316 -19.81 -3.09 20.86
N HIS A 317 -20.34 -3.29 19.65
CA HIS A 317 -20.57 -4.61 19.07
C HIS A 317 -19.82 -4.79 17.75
N ALA A 318 -19.13 -5.90 17.59
CA ALA A 318 -18.43 -6.26 16.37
C ALA A 318 -19.41 -6.52 15.20
N ASP A 319 -20.47 -7.27 15.48
CA ASP A 319 -21.36 -7.91 14.49
C ASP A 319 -22.66 -7.12 14.21
N LYS A 320 -23.04 -6.21 15.10
CA LYS A 320 -24.26 -5.38 14.98
C LYS A 320 -24.00 -3.92 15.32
N ASP A 321 -25.08 -3.14 15.38
CA ASP A 321 -25.02 -1.74 15.81
C ASP A 321 -24.75 -1.62 17.31
N ASP A 322 -23.92 -0.65 17.67
CA ASP A 322 -23.56 -0.35 19.06
C ASP A 322 -24.78 0.11 19.86
N ASP A 323 -24.82 -0.19 21.16
CA ASP A 323 -25.88 0.31 22.01
C ASP A 323 -25.41 1.52 22.83
N ILE A 324 -26.22 2.59 22.79
CA ILE A 324 -25.93 3.84 23.47
C ILE A 324 -27.11 4.20 24.36
N TRP A 325 -26.88 4.29 25.67
CA TRP A 325 -27.85 4.79 26.62
C TRP A 325 -27.32 5.98 27.39
N ILE A 326 -28.24 6.88 27.73
CA ILE A 326 -28.01 8.00 28.63
C ILE A 326 -29.10 8.01 29.70
N TYR A 327 -28.70 8.09 30.95
CA TYR A 327 -29.57 8.32 32.09
C TYR A 327 -29.45 9.79 32.51
N LEU A 328 -30.61 10.45 32.60
CA LEU A 328 -30.72 11.84 33.02
C LEU A 328 -31.40 11.89 34.39
N PRO A 329 -30.69 12.28 35.47
CA PRO A 329 -31.22 12.23 36.83
C PRO A 329 -32.41 13.18 37.03
N ALA A 330 -32.40 14.34 36.37
CA ALA A 330 -33.49 15.30 36.41
C ALA A 330 -34.83 14.73 35.87
N LEU A 331 -34.76 13.73 34.99
CA LEU A 331 -35.92 13.06 34.41
C LEU A 331 -36.18 11.67 35.00
N LYS A 332 -35.26 11.17 35.85
CA LYS A 332 -35.22 9.78 36.36
C LYS A 332 -35.49 8.75 35.27
N LYS A 333 -34.93 8.96 34.08
CA LYS A 333 -35.24 8.16 32.89
C LYS A 333 -34.00 7.80 32.10
N VAL A 334 -33.91 6.53 31.73
CA VAL A 334 -32.95 6.02 30.73
C VAL A 334 -33.52 6.26 29.33
N ARG A 335 -32.71 6.83 28.44
CA ARG A 335 -33.00 6.99 27.02
C ARG A 335 -31.96 6.24 26.20
N ARG A 336 -32.41 5.46 25.21
CA ARG A 336 -31.56 4.89 24.18
C ARG A 336 -31.37 5.93 23.08
N LEU A 337 -30.13 6.17 22.67
CA LEU A 337 -29.80 7.01 21.51
C LEU A 337 -29.75 6.14 20.25
N VAL A 338 -30.01 6.75 19.10
CA VAL A 338 -29.97 6.06 17.81
C VAL A 338 -28.52 5.74 17.49
N SER A 339 -28.20 4.45 17.46
CA SER A 339 -26.86 3.90 17.22
C SER A 339 -26.22 4.37 15.91
N ASN A 340 -27.04 4.76 14.94
CA ASN A 340 -26.59 5.23 13.64
C ASN A 340 -26.34 6.75 13.57
N ASN A 341 -26.40 7.47 14.69
CA ASN A 341 -26.08 8.90 14.78
C ASN A 341 -24.91 9.15 15.77
N LYS A 342 -23.77 8.51 15.52
CA LYS A 342 -22.59 8.59 16.41
C LYS A 342 -21.84 9.92 16.30
N LYS A 343 -22.16 10.75 15.32
CA LYS A 343 -21.58 12.09 15.13
C LYS A 343 -21.94 13.09 16.23
N ASP A 344 -23.02 12.84 16.97
CA ASP A 344 -23.47 13.73 18.03
C ASP A 344 -22.41 13.88 19.12
N SER A 345 -22.35 15.06 19.72
CA SER A 345 -21.43 15.38 20.80
C SER A 345 -21.66 14.48 22.02
N PHE A 346 -20.59 13.90 22.53
CA PHE A 346 -20.58 13.12 23.76
C PHE A 346 -20.81 14.06 24.95
N VAL A 347 -22.07 14.13 25.39
CA VAL A 347 -22.52 14.90 26.56
C VAL A 347 -22.07 16.38 26.51
N GLY A 348 -22.02 16.98 25.32
CA GLY A 348 -21.64 18.38 25.14
C GLY A 348 -20.14 18.66 25.14
N THR A 349 -19.30 17.65 24.92
CA THR A 349 -17.84 17.80 24.70
C THR A 349 -17.50 17.92 23.20
N ASP A 350 -16.24 18.22 22.87
CA ASP A 350 -15.77 18.18 21.47
C ASP A 350 -15.50 16.76 20.95
N PHE A 351 -15.65 15.74 21.79
CA PHE A 351 -15.66 14.34 21.38
C PHE A 351 -17.07 13.95 20.94
N SER A 352 -17.18 13.16 19.88
CA SER A 352 -18.44 12.54 19.46
C SER A 352 -18.62 11.17 20.11
N TYR A 353 -19.81 10.58 20.02
CA TYR A 353 -19.98 9.17 20.37
C TYR A 353 -19.10 8.25 19.51
N ALA A 354 -18.84 8.59 18.25
CA ALA A 354 -17.92 7.85 17.38
C ALA A 354 -16.47 7.88 17.88
N ASP A 355 -16.05 8.97 18.53
CA ASP A 355 -14.69 9.05 19.12
C ASP A 355 -14.55 8.23 20.40
N VAL A 356 -15.63 8.11 21.18
CA VAL A 356 -15.62 7.43 22.49
C VAL A 356 -15.80 5.92 22.36
N ILE A 357 -16.68 5.50 21.45
CA ILE A 357 -16.91 4.08 21.15
C ILE A 357 -15.78 3.55 20.26
N GLY A 358 -15.38 4.34 19.27
CA GLY A 358 -14.49 3.92 18.20
C GLY A 358 -15.25 3.64 16.91
N TYR A 359 -14.57 2.97 15.97
CA TYR A 359 -15.06 2.70 14.63
C TYR A 359 -14.63 1.31 14.18
N LYS A 360 -15.40 0.69 13.29
CA LYS A 360 -15.07 -0.62 12.73
C LYS A 360 -13.96 -0.46 11.70
N VAL A 361 -12.79 -1.05 11.95
CA VAL A 361 -11.61 -0.89 11.09
C VAL A 361 -11.89 -1.29 9.63
N GLY A 362 -12.70 -2.33 9.42
CA GLY A 362 -13.08 -2.83 8.10
C GLY A 362 -13.99 -1.91 7.27
N GLU A 363 -14.59 -0.89 7.85
CA GLU A 363 -15.50 0.06 7.17
C GLU A 363 -14.78 1.26 6.53
N TRP A 364 -13.45 1.28 6.62
CA TRP A 364 -12.62 2.39 6.15
C TRP A 364 -11.55 1.91 5.17
N ASN A 365 -11.19 2.78 4.24
CA ASN A 365 -10.04 2.63 3.35
C ASN A 365 -8.87 3.42 3.91
N TYR A 366 -7.70 2.81 3.98
CA TYR A 366 -6.50 3.40 4.57
C TYR A 366 -5.44 3.68 3.52
N LYS A 367 -4.74 4.80 3.70
CA LYS A 367 -3.60 5.17 2.86
C LYS A 367 -2.49 5.75 3.72
N LEU A 368 -1.28 5.23 3.57
CA LEU A 368 -0.10 5.83 4.17
C LEU A 368 0.23 7.11 3.41
N LEU A 369 0.21 8.25 4.10
CA LEU A 369 0.56 9.54 3.50
C LEU A 369 2.07 9.76 3.55
N LYS A 370 2.66 9.55 4.73
CA LYS A 370 4.09 9.74 4.99
C LYS A 370 4.46 9.10 6.33
N GLU A 371 5.75 9.10 6.61
CA GLU A 371 6.30 8.83 7.93
C GLU A 371 7.03 10.10 8.38
N GLU A 372 6.78 10.53 9.62
CA GLU A 372 7.45 11.72 10.15
C GLU A 372 7.67 11.62 11.64
N SER A 373 8.61 12.40 12.17
CA SER A 373 8.82 12.53 13.60
C SER A 373 7.98 13.69 14.14
N VAL A 374 7.15 13.40 15.14
CA VAL A 374 6.36 14.39 15.87
C VAL A 374 6.79 14.33 17.33
N GLU A 375 7.28 15.44 17.87
CA GLU A 375 7.76 15.53 19.27
C GLU A 375 8.78 14.43 19.65
N GLY A 376 9.67 14.09 18.71
CA GLY A 376 10.70 13.06 18.89
C GLY A 376 10.21 11.61 18.77
N GLN A 377 8.91 11.40 18.50
CA GLN A 377 8.34 10.08 18.24
C GLN A 377 8.22 9.85 16.74
N LEU A 378 8.70 8.71 16.24
CA LEU A 378 8.54 8.35 14.84
C LEU A 378 7.11 7.83 14.62
N CYS A 379 6.40 8.40 13.65
CA CYS A 379 4.99 8.09 13.39
C CYS A 379 4.69 7.67 11.96
N TYR A 380 3.72 6.78 11.79
CA TYR A 380 2.97 6.62 10.56
C TYR A 380 1.90 7.70 10.47
N VAL A 381 1.79 8.37 9.33
CA VAL A 381 0.71 9.32 9.04
C VAL A 381 -0.27 8.64 8.09
N ILE A 382 -1.42 8.24 8.61
CA ILE A 382 -2.39 7.41 7.90
C ILE A 382 -3.67 8.20 7.66
N GLU A 383 -4.09 8.28 6.40
CA GLU A 383 -5.40 8.74 5.99
C GLU A 383 -6.41 7.59 6.07
N ALA A 384 -7.60 7.88 6.58
CA ALA A 384 -8.75 6.98 6.61
C ALA A 384 -9.97 7.66 5.96
N LEU A 385 -10.53 7.00 4.93
CA LEU A 385 -11.75 7.42 4.24
C LEU A 385 -12.87 6.39 4.45
N PRO A 386 -14.13 6.80 4.68
CA PRO A 386 -15.23 5.86 4.85
C PRO A 386 -15.51 5.11 3.54
N LYS A 387 -15.85 3.81 3.62
CA LYS A 387 -16.17 3.00 2.43
C LYS A 387 -17.55 3.29 1.82
N SER A 388 -18.45 3.90 2.58
CA SER A 388 -19.80 4.23 2.13
C SER A 388 -20.32 5.52 2.77
N ASP A 389 -21.32 6.13 2.13
CA ASP A 389 -21.99 7.32 2.68
C ASP A 389 -22.73 7.04 4.00
N ALA A 390 -23.16 5.80 4.23
CA ALA A 390 -23.75 5.40 5.51
C ALA A 390 -22.72 5.48 6.64
N VAL A 391 -21.50 4.97 6.43
CA VAL A 391 -20.39 5.06 7.40
C VAL A 391 -20.01 6.52 7.63
N LYS A 392 -19.93 7.32 6.55
CA LYS A 392 -19.66 8.76 6.61
C LYS A 392 -20.68 9.50 7.49
N THR A 393 -21.96 9.31 7.20
CA THR A 393 -23.07 10.00 7.88
C THR A 393 -23.19 9.58 9.34
N SER A 394 -23.02 8.29 9.62
CA SER A 394 -23.12 7.74 10.98
C SER A 394 -22.00 8.24 11.89
N ASN A 395 -20.75 8.27 11.38
CA ASN A 395 -19.58 8.75 12.13
C ASN A 395 -19.44 10.28 12.10
N GLY A 396 -20.01 10.96 11.10
CA GLY A 396 -19.91 12.40 10.89
C GLY A 396 -18.60 12.86 10.26
N TYR A 397 -17.79 11.94 9.71
CA TYR A 397 -16.46 12.25 9.18
C TYR A 397 -16.29 11.81 7.73
N SER A 398 -15.96 12.75 6.84
CA SER A 398 -15.58 12.44 5.45
C SER A 398 -14.15 11.93 5.31
N LYS A 399 -13.28 12.31 6.25
CA LYS A 399 -11.86 11.95 6.27
C LYS A 399 -11.31 12.05 7.68
N ARG A 400 -10.36 11.19 8.00
CA ARG A 400 -9.51 11.29 9.19
C ARG A 400 -8.04 11.12 8.82
N ILE A 401 -7.16 11.82 9.49
CA ILE A 401 -5.71 11.60 9.40
C ILE A 401 -5.18 11.35 10.80
N GLY A 402 -4.46 10.24 10.99
CA GLY A 402 -3.91 9.84 12.28
C GLY A 402 -2.40 9.72 12.27
N TRP A 403 -1.77 10.17 13.35
CA TRP A 403 -0.35 10.02 13.61
C TRP A 403 -0.15 8.92 14.65
N LEU A 404 0.24 7.73 14.18
CA LEU A 404 0.43 6.55 15.00
C LEU A 404 1.91 6.34 15.28
N ARG A 405 2.32 6.27 16.54
CA ARG A 405 3.72 5.98 16.88
C ARG A 405 4.14 4.61 16.35
N LYS A 406 5.34 4.49 15.79
CA LYS A 406 5.81 3.21 15.23
C LYS A 406 6.18 2.18 16.30
N ASP A 407 6.54 2.61 17.49
CA ASP A 407 7.00 1.74 18.57
C ASP A 407 5.85 0.99 19.26
N ASN A 408 4.69 1.63 19.45
CA ASN A 408 3.56 1.05 20.16
C ASN A 408 2.20 1.23 19.46
N LEU A 409 2.15 1.90 18.30
CA LEU A 409 0.93 2.14 17.52
C LEU A 409 -0.15 2.99 18.20
N VAL A 410 0.18 3.68 19.29
CA VAL A 410 -0.72 4.66 19.92
C VAL A 410 -0.83 5.89 19.02
N ALA A 411 -2.06 6.34 18.79
CA ALA A 411 -2.30 7.61 18.12
C ALA A 411 -1.92 8.76 19.05
N ILE A 412 -1.11 9.72 18.58
CA ILE A 412 -0.72 10.92 19.36
C ILE A 412 -1.42 12.18 18.85
N LYS A 413 -1.87 12.16 17.59
CA LYS A 413 -2.64 13.24 16.96
C LYS A 413 -3.62 12.65 15.96
N MET A 414 -4.80 13.25 15.86
CA MET A 414 -5.83 12.93 14.88
C MET A 414 -6.44 14.23 14.33
N GLU A 415 -6.67 14.28 13.03
CA GLU A 415 -7.38 15.36 12.35
C GLU A 415 -8.65 14.81 11.71
N TYR A 416 -9.75 15.58 11.79
CA TYR A 416 -11.06 15.17 11.35
C TYR A 416 -11.67 16.21 10.42
N TRP A 417 -12.29 15.75 9.34
CA TRP A 417 -13.07 16.56 8.41
C TRP A 417 -14.55 16.19 8.55
N ASP A 418 -15.43 17.18 8.56
CA ASP A 418 -16.88 16.99 8.61
C ASP A 418 -17.42 16.33 7.33
N GLU A 419 -18.72 16.06 7.28
CA GLU A 419 -19.39 15.45 6.13
C GLU A 419 -19.27 16.28 4.84
N ALA A 420 -19.10 17.60 4.95
CA ALA A 420 -18.92 18.53 3.83
C ALA A 420 -17.45 18.65 3.37
N GLY A 421 -16.53 17.95 4.04
CA GLY A 421 -15.10 17.96 3.72
C GLY A 421 -14.33 19.16 4.25
N GLN A 422 -14.88 19.90 5.22
CA GLN A 422 -14.20 21.00 5.90
C GLN A 422 -13.51 20.51 7.17
N MET A 423 -12.39 21.13 7.55
CA MET A 423 -11.69 20.76 8.78
C MET A 423 -12.60 21.03 9.98
N LEU A 424 -12.84 19.99 10.79
CA LEU A 424 -13.77 20.05 11.91
C LEU A 424 -13.03 20.23 13.24
N LYS A 425 -12.07 19.34 13.50
CA LYS A 425 -11.35 19.33 14.77
C LYS A 425 -10.01 18.62 14.68
N ILE A 426 -9.16 18.90 15.68
CA ILE A 426 -7.88 18.24 15.90
C ILE A 426 -7.92 17.66 17.32
N SER A 427 -7.57 16.39 17.45
CA SER A 427 -7.41 15.72 18.74
C SER A 427 -5.96 15.34 18.98
N THR A 428 -5.47 15.50 20.20
CA THR A 428 -4.14 15.07 20.64
C THR A 428 -4.25 14.16 21.85
N PHE A 429 -3.32 13.21 21.94
CA PHE A 429 -3.30 12.16 22.94
C PHE A 429 -1.89 12.11 23.52
N THR A 430 -1.75 12.59 24.75
CA THR A 430 -0.48 12.80 25.43
C THR A 430 -0.45 12.06 26.77
N ASP A 431 0.72 12.03 27.41
CA ASP A 431 0.95 11.24 28.63
C ASP A 431 0.58 9.77 28.43
N VAL A 432 1.22 9.14 27.44
CA VAL A 432 0.98 7.76 27.03
C VAL A 432 1.69 6.80 27.98
N GLN A 433 0.93 5.96 28.69
CA GLN A 433 1.45 5.05 29.71
C GLN A 433 1.13 3.59 29.37
N LEU A 434 2.06 2.69 29.68
CA LEU A 434 1.84 1.24 29.59
C LEU A 434 1.06 0.77 30.83
N VAL A 435 -0.25 0.57 30.66
CA VAL A 435 -1.19 0.30 31.76
C VAL A 435 -1.42 -1.19 32.02
N ASP A 436 -1.16 -2.05 31.03
CA ASP A 436 -1.14 -3.50 31.19
C ASP A 436 0.14 -4.04 30.58
N LYS A 437 1.15 -4.29 31.42
CA LYS A 437 2.45 -4.84 30.99
C LYS A 437 2.32 -6.26 30.45
N THR A 438 1.39 -7.05 30.99
CA THR A 438 1.25 -8.47 30.61
C THR A 438 0.66 -8.62 29.22
N ARG A 439 -0.24 -7.71 28.83
CA ARG A 439 -0.90 -7.71 27.51
C ARG A 439 -0.43 -6.61 26.58
N GLY A 440 0.58 -5.83 26.97
CA GLY A 440 1.16 -4.74 26.18
C GLY A 440 0.18 -3.61 25.85
N LYS A 441 -0.73 -3.25 26.77
CA LYS A 441 -1.76 -2.22 26.53
C LYS A 441 -1.31 -0.85 26.99
N TRP A 442 -1.55 0.14 26.13
CA TRP A 442 -1.15 1.53 26.31
C TRP A 442 -2.37 2.44 26.35
N GLN A 443 -2.32 3.46 27.21
CA GLN A 443 -3.42 4.41 27.38
C GLN A 443 -2.84 5.83 27.43
N ALA A 444 -3.46 6.76 26.70
CA ALA A 444 -3.19 8.18 26.86
C ALA A 444 -3.93 8.70 28.11
N MET A 445 -3.21 9.34 29.03
CA MET A 445 -3.79 9.90 30.25
C MET A 445 -4.32 11.31 30.06
N ARG A 446 -3.94 11.98 28.97
CA ARG A 446 -4.46 13.30 28.60
C ARG A 446 -4.92 13.30 27.14
N LEU A 447 -6.20 13.59 26.93
CA LEU A 447 -6.81 13.75 25.62
C LEU A 447 -7.27 15.20 25.47
N GLU A 448 -7.04 15.80 24.31
CA GLU A 448 -7.49 17.16 24.02
C GLU A 448 -8.08 17.21 22.62
N ALA A 449 -9.34 17.63 22.49
CA ALA A 449 -10.00 17.85 21.21
C ALA A 449 -10.30 19.34 21.06
N SER A 450 -9.85 19.94 19.95
CA SER A 450 -10.06 21.34 19.61
C SER A 450 -10.89 21.44 18.33
N ASN A 451 -12.10 21.98 18.44
CA ASN A 451 -12.97 22.23 17.29
C ASN A 451 -12.55 23.52 16.60
N VAL A 452 -12.04 23.40 15.38
CA VAL A 452 -11.50 24.54 14.63
C VAL A 452 -12.58 25.45 14.06
N GLN A 453 -13.82 24.94 13.94
CA GLN A 453 -14.96 25.68 13.42
C GLN A 453 -15.62 26.57 14.49
N THR A 454 -15.73 26.06 15.72
CA THR A 454 -16.38 26.79 16.83
C THR A 454 -15.39 27.51 17.74
N GLY A 455 -14.12 27.09 17.76
CA GLY A 455 -13.11 27.54 18.72
C GLY A 455 -13.31 26.97 20.13
N HIS A 456 -14.22 26.02 20.31
CA HIS A 456 -14.38 25.28 21.57
C HIS A 456 -13.34 24.17 21.64
N ARG A 457 -12.85 23.86 22.85
CA ARG A 457 -11.95 22.73 23.09
C ARG A 457 -12.31 22.00 24.37
N THR A 458 -12.05 20.70 24.41
CA THR A 458 -12.27 19.85 25.57
C THR A 458 -10.98 19.11 25.90
N VAL A 459 -10.58 19.19 27.16
CA VAL A 459 -9.47 18.41 27.72
C VAL A 459 -10.04 17.36 28.66
N ILE A 460 -9.65 16.10 28.48
CA ILE A 460 -9.94 15.00 29.39
C ILE A 460 -8.61 14.55 30.00
N LYS A 461 -8.51 14.60 31.32
CA LYS A 461 -7.37 14.07 32.07
C LYS A 461 -7.82 12.92 32.95
N TYR A 462 -7.17 11.77 32.83
CA TYR A 462 -7.34 10.66 33.75
C TYR A 462 -6.52 10.90 35.01
N ASP A 463 -7.15 10.77 36.18
CA ASP A 463 -6.52 11.03 37.48
C ASP A 463 -6.12 9.71 38.18
N ASN A 464 -6.98 8.70 38.17
CA ASN A 464 -6.77 7.41 38.86
C ASN A 464 -7.07 6.20 37.96
N PHE A 465 -6.44 6.11 36.79
CA PHE A 465 -6.66 4.98 35.88
C PHE A 465 -6.05 3.68 36.44
N LYS A 466 -6.86 2.62 36.54
CA LYS A 466 -6.42 1.29 36.97
C LYS A 466 -7.00 0.22 36.05
N ALA A 467 -6.13 -0.55 35.40
CA ALA A 467 -6.52 -1.72 34.61
C ALA A 467 -6.60 -3.00 35.48
N ASN A 468 -7.29 -4.03 34.98
CA ASN A 468 -7.36 -5.38 35.57
C ASN A 468 -7.90 -5.38 37.01
N GLN A 469 -9.00 -4.68 37.25
CA GLN A 469 -9.68 -4.53 38.53
C GLN A 469 -10.84 -5.52 38.72
N GLN A 470 -11.06 -6.45 37.78
CA GLN A 470 -12.16 -7.42 37.81
C GLN A 470 -13.53 -6.74 37.94
N VAL A 471 -13.75 -5.71 37.09
CA VAL A 471 -15.02 -4.97 37.08
C VAL A 471 -16.21 -5.91 36.86
N LYS A 472 -17.21 -5.79 37.73
CA LYS A 472 -18.44 -6.59 37.70
C LYS A 472 -19.35 -6.18 36.55
N ASP A 473 -20.09 -7.14 35.99
CA ASP A 473 -21.02 -6.88 34.86
C ASP A 473 -22.18 -5.96 35.24
N GLU A 474 -22.50 -5.84 36.54
CA GLU A 474 -23.56 -4.96 37.01
C GLU A 474 -23.37 -3.50 36.57
N PHE A 475 -22.12 -3.03 36.45
CA PHE A 475 -21.79 -1.67 36.00
C PHE A 475 -22.31 -1.35 34.59
N PHE A 476 -22.50 -2.38 33.76
CA PHE A 476 -22.85 -2.26 32.35
C PHE A 476 -24.32 -2.57 32.07
N THR A 477 -25.19 -2.33 33.05
CA THR A 477 -26.63 -2.53 32.94
C THR A 477 -27.39 -1.22 33.05
N THR A 478 -28.51 -1.09 32.33
CA THR A 478 -29.40 0.07 32.45
C THR A 478 -29.92 0.25 33.88
N ARG A 479 -30.15 -0.84 34.61
CA ARG A 479 -30.54 -0.84 36.02
C ARG A 479 -29.50 -0.18 36.93
N TYR A 480 -28.20 -0.35 36.64
CA TYR A 480 -27.14 0.29 37.42
C TYR A 480 -27.04 1.79 37.14
N MET A 481 -27.42 2.25 35.95
CA MET A 481 -27.47 3.68 35.63
C MET A 481 -28.42 4.45 36.57
N GLU A 482 -29.48 3.79 37.04
CA GLU A 482 -30.50 4.39 37.92
C GLU A 482 -30.12 4.35 39.41
N LYS A 483 -29.08 3.60 39.81
CA LYS A 483 -28.58 3.60 41.20
C LYS A 483 -27.98 4.98 41.49
N GLU A 484 -28.36 5.59 42.61
CA GLU A 484 -27.82 6.88 43.07
C GLU A 484 -26.37 6.79 43.53
#